data_AF-A0A4S0K322-F1
#
_entry.id   AF-A0A4S0K322-F1
#
_cell.length_a   1.000
_cell.length_b   1.000
_cell.length_c   1.000
_cell.angle_alpha   90.00
_cell.angle_beta   90.00
_cell.angle_gamma   90.00
#
_symmetry.space_group_name_H-M   'P 1'
#
loop_
_entity.id
_entity.type
_entity.pdbx_description
1 polymer ?
#
loop_
_entity_poly.entity_id
_entity_poly.type
_entity_poly.pdbx_seq_one_letter_code
_entity_poly.pdbx_strand_id
1 'polypeptide(L)' 'MVVSHAPQPFEPWNKGKLVGQKAPLKLKDIWAIRIRLQLGHKI' A
#
# COMPACT_ATOMS: atom_id res chain seq x y z
N MET A 1 1.58 -33.77 20.29
CA MET A 1 1.86 -32.34 20.53
C MET A 1 1.30 -31.57 19.34
N VAL A 2 0.10 -31.00 19.47
CA VAL A 2 -0.54 -30.27 18.37
C VAL A 2 -0.04 -28.83 18.44
N VAL A 3 0.71 -28.41 17.42
CA VAL A 3 1.13 -27.01 17.29
C VAL A 3 -0.07 -26.22 16.80
N SER A 4 -0.75 -25.55 17.72
CA SER A 4 -1.82 -24.59 17.44
C SER A 4 -1.21 -23.39 16.72
N HIS A 5 -1.36 -23.31 15.40
CA HIS A 5 -1.00 -22.12 14.64
C HIS A 5 -2.15 -21.12 14.73
N ALA A 6 -2.29 -20.45 15.87
CA ALA A 6 -3.14 -19.27 15.93
C ALA A 6 -2.49 -18.20 15.02
N PRO A 7 -3.21 -17.64 14.03
CA PRO A 7 -2.66 -16.57 13.22
C PRO A 7 -2.32 -15.42 14.17
N GLN A 8 -1.05 -15.03 14.18
CA GLN A 8 -0.64 -13.85 14.93
C GLN A 8 -1.46 -12.66 14.41
N PRO A 9 -2.07 -11.85 15.28
CA PRO A 9 -2.85 -10.71 14.83
C PRO A 9 -1.93 -9.79 14.03
N PHE A 10 -2.19 -9.65 12.74
CA PHE A 10 -1.48 -8.66 11.93
C PHE A 10 -1.88 -7.28 12.45
N GLU A 11 -0.97 -6.61 13.14
CA GLU A 11 -1.15 -5.21 13.48
C GLU A 11 -0.75 -4.34 12.29
N PRO A 12 -1.67 -3.51 11.78
CA PRO A 12 -1.35 -2.64 10.65
C PRO A 12 -0.32 -1.59 11.08
N TRP A 13 0.60 -1.24 10.19
CA TRP A 13 1.70 -0.28 10.45
C TRP A 13 1.23 1.11 10.91
N ASN A 14 -0.05 1.41 10.69
CA ASN A 14 -0.71 2.67 11.02
C ASN A 14 -1.60 2.57 12.27
N LYS A 15 -1.59 1.47 13.02
CA LYS A 15 -2.37 1.32 14.25
C LYS A 15 -2.04 2.46 15.23
N GLY A 16 -3.06 3.19 15.66
CA GLY A 16 -2.92 4.33 16.58
C GLY A 16 -2.41 5.63 15.95
N LYS A 17 -2.16 5.68 14.63
CA LYS A 17 -1.74 6.91 13.94
C LYS A 17 -2.93 7.56 13.23
N LEU A 18 -3.22 8.82 13.53
CA LEU A 18 -4.20 9.61 12.78
C LEU A 18 -3.57 10.01 11.44
N VAL A 19 -3.76 9.19 10.40
CA VAL A 19 -3.28 9.47 9.05
C VAL A 19 -4.36 10.26 8.32
N GLY A 20 -4.15 11.56 8.14
CA GLY A 20 -5.07 12.43 7.42
C GLY A 20 -5.18 12.10 5.93
N GLN A 21 -6.19 12.66 5.27
CA GLN A 21 -6.34 12.57 3.81
C GLN A 21 -5.12 13.24 3.14
N LYS A 22 -4.42 12.48 2.29
CA LYS A 22 -3.38 13.06 1.43
C LYS A 22 -4.05 13.97 0.40
N ALA A 23 -3.38 15.08 0.05
CA ALA A 23 -3.83 15.93 -1.04
C ALA A 23 -3.98 15.11 -2.33
N PRO A 24 -5.02 15.37 -3.15
CA PRO A 24 -5.13 14.74 -4.47
C PRO A 24 -3.88 14.98 -5.31
N LEU A 25 -3.49 13.98 -6.09
CA LEU A 25 -2.36 14.09 -7.01
C LEU A 25 -2.69 15.06 -8.14
N LYS A 26 -1.69 15.79 -8.65
CA LYS A 26 -1.85 16.58 -9.87
C LYS A 26 -2.01 15.64 -11.06
N LEU A 27 -2.76 16.06 -12.09
CA LEU A 27 -2.97 15.27 -13.31
C LEU A 27 -1.66 14.80 -13.96
N LYS A 28 -0.62 15.65 -13.95
CA LYS A 28 0.71 15.31 -14.45
C LYS A 28 1.35 14.15 -13.69
N ASP A 29 1.17 14.12 -12.37
CA ASP A 29 1.74 13.06 -11.52
C ASP A 29 1.01 11.74 -11.75
N ILE A 30 -0.31 11.78 -11.92
CA ILE A 30 -1.12 10.61 -12.28
C ILE A 30 -0.66 10.04 -13.62
N TRP A 31 -0.47 10.89 -14.63
CA TRP A 31 0.00 10.44 -15.94
C TRP A 31 1.41 9.83 -15.85
N ALA A 32 2.33 10.46 -15.13
CA ALA A 32 3.67 9.93 -14.91
C ALA A 32 3.66 8.56 -14.21
N ILE A 33 2.81 8.39 -13.18
CA ILE A 33 2.65 7.10 -12.49
C ILE A 33 2.14 6.03 -13.45
N ARG A 34 1.11 6.33 -14.26
CA ARG A 34 0.56 5.37 -15.24
C ARG A 34 1.61 4.89 -16.22
N ILE A 35 2.39 5.81 -16.79
CA ILE A 35 3.46 5.45 -17.73
C ILE A 35 4.52 4.56 -17.05
N ARG A 36 4.98 4.93 -15.85
CA ARG A 36 5.97 4.12 -15.12
C ARG A 36 5.46 2.73 -14.78
N LEU A 37 4.21 2.61 -14.37
CA LEU A 37 3.58 1.31 -14.11
C LEU A 37 3.46 0.48 -15.39
N GLN A 38 3.04 1.09 -16.51
CA GLN A 38 2.99 0.41 -17.81
C GLN A 38 4.36 -0.08 -18.28
N LEU A 39 5.42 0.69 -18.04
CA LEU A 39 6.79 0.29 -18.36
C LEU A 39 7.30 -0.83 -17.44
N GLY A 40 7.00 -0.76 -16.14
CA GLY A 40 7.42 -1.76 -15.15
C GLY A 40 6.68 -3.09 -15.26
N HIS A 41 5.44 -3.10 -15.77
CA HIS A 41 4.65 -4.32 -16.01
C HIS A 41 5.00 -5.04 -17.32
N LYS A 42 5.94 -4.51 -18.11
CA LYS A 42 6.37 -5.08 -19.40
C LYS A 42 7.55 -6.05 -19.25
N ILE A 43 7.69 -6.69 -18.08
CA ILE A 43 8.68 -7.73 -17.79
C ILE A 43 7.95 -9.00 -17.38
#